data_AF-A0A0Q9WHX0-F1
#
_entry.id   AF-A0A0Q9WHX0-F1
#
_cell.length_a   1.000
_cell.length_b   1.000
_cell.length_c   1.000
_cell.angle_alpha   90.00
_cell.angle_beta   90.00
_cell.angle_gamma   90.00
#
_symmetry.space_group_name_H-M   'P 1'
#
loop_
_entity.id
_entity.type
_entity.pdbx_description
1 polymer ?
#
loop_
_entity_poly.entity_id
_entity_poly.type
_entity_poly.pdbx_seq_one_letter_code
_entity_poly.pdbx_strand_id
1 'polypeptide(L)'
;MFRLKVPFDTQVWETSEKMESKGDQSDTKLLLVTANVGSLFEDPQRLLTIWLEEFISNATRVNPKFLALHLQEVGGKTYENSMGNVQEFIRCLCEEMAKTDFVHVHIYMDEDFKSAEHFTALGNIYFGHKDICLLRIWNFLTHDWDEKLDKGNRIYSGNIENVPTKEKAKFPQHFFPECKWSRKGFMRTRWEINGTAVDLVNIHLFHDASNLDACKDFPSVYCKTRRRALVHTIERVGKQNTLSRNTLFIKDFNE
;
A
#
# COMPACT_ATOMS: atom_id res chain seq x y z
N MET A 1 31.21 -20.40 10.35
CA MET A 1 30.91 -19.03 9.88
C MET A 1 30.29 -19.15 8.49
N PHE A 2 28.96 -19.14 8.38
CA PHE A 2 28.25 -19.26 7.11
C PHE A 2 27.36 -18.03 6.91
N ARG A 3 27.53 -17.32 5.80
CA ARG A 3 26.63 -16.23 5.38
C ARG A 3 25.50 -16.84 4.55
N LEU A 4 24.26 -16.76 5.03
CA LEU A 4 23.12 -16.83 4.11
C LEU A 4 23.05 -15.51 3.33
N LYS A 5 23.13 -15.59 2.01
CA LYS A 5 22.63 -14.52 1.13
C LYS A 5 21.11 -14.65 1.08
N VAL A 6 20.40 -13.65 1.59
CA VAL A 6 18.97 -13.46 1.30
C VAL A 6 18.90 -12.55 0.06
N PRO A 7 18.25 -12.95 -1.05
CA PRO A 7 18.19 -12.14 -2.25
C PRO A 7 17.11 -11.06 -2.13
N PHE A 8 17.49 -9.87 -1.66
CA PHE A 8 16.69 -8.66 -1.84
C PHE A 8 17.08 -7.99 -3.16
N ASP A 9 16.46 -8.42 -4.27
CA ASP A 9 16.62 -7.76 -5.56
C ASP A 9 15.95 -6.38 -5.54
N THR A 10 16.76 -5.37 -5.23
CA THR A 10 16.36 -3.96 -5.21
C THR A 10 16.54 -3.40 -6.62
N GLN A 11 15.52 -3.56 -7.47
CA GLN A 11 15.54 -2.96 -8.82
C GLN A 11 15.33 -1.45 -8.73
N VAL A 12 16.43 -0.70 -8.90
CA VAL A 12 16.43 0.74 -9.12
C VAL A 12 16.17 0.99 -10.61
N TRP A 13 15.15 1.79 -10.92
CA TRP A 13 14.82 2.20 -12.28
C TRP A 13 15.22 3.66 -12.47
N GLU A 14 16.25 3.91 -13.27
CA GLU A 14 16.60 5.25 -13.75
C GLU A 14 16.08 5.42 -15.19
N THR A 15 15.22 6.42 -15.42
CA THR A 15 14.74 6.78 -16.76
C THR A 15 15.20 8.20 -17.08
N SER A 16 16.15 8.34 -18.01
CA SER A 16 16.68 9.64 -18.45
C SER A 16 16.12 10.04 -19.83
N GLU A 17 15.02 10.79 -19.84
CA GLU A 17 14.63 11.60 -21.00
C GLU A 17 14.67 13.09 -20.62
N LYS A 18 15.60 13.83 -21.23
CA LYS A 18 15.72 15.28 -21.01
C LYS A 18 14.63 16.03 -21.79
N MET A 19 13.71 16.67 -21.07
CA MET A 19 12.98 17.84 -21.56
C MET A 19 13.41 19.06 -20.77
N GLU A 20 13.78 20.14 -21.46
CA GLU A 20 14.16 21.39 -20.83
C GLU A 20 12.93 22.11 -20.24
N SER A 21 12.88 22.24 -18.92
CA SER A 21 12.05 23.24 -18.26
C SER A 21 12.86 23.97 -17.19
N LYS A 22 12.76 25.30 -17.15
CA LYS A 22 13.53 26.15 -16.24
C LYS A 22 12.90 26.14 -14.85
N GLY A 23 13.61 25.56 -13.90
CA GLY A 23 13.29 25.55 -12.47
C GLY A 23 14.13 24.50 -11.78
N ASP A 24 14.62 24.77 -10.58
CA ASP A 24 15.43 23.84 -9.80
C ASP A 24 14.54 22.71 -9.22
N GLN A 25 14.13 21.78 -10.07
CA GLN A 25 13.38 20.58 -9.67
C GLN A 25 14.33 19.57 -9.04
N SER A 26 14.54 19.68 -7.73
CA SER A 26 15.21 18.63 -6.97
C SER A 26 14.41 17.32 -7.02
N ASP A 27 15.09 16.23 -7.41
CA ASP A 27 14.48 14.89 -7.47
C ASP A 27 13.89 14.50 -6.11
N THR A 28 12.58 14.24 -6.09
CA THR A 28 11.88 13.95 -4.83
C THR A 28 12.01 12.46 -4.50
N LYS A 29 12.93 12.14 -3.57
CA LYS A 29 13.20 10.76 -3.14
C LYS A 29 11.97 10.08 -2.53
N LEU A 30 11.46 9.06 -3.20
CA LEU A 30 10.35 8.22 -2.74
C LEU A 30 10.86 6.92 -2.09
N LEU A 31 10.17 6.43 -1.06
CA LEU A 31 10.32 5.06 -0.54
C LEU A 31 8.97 4.34 -0.59
N LEU A 32 8.87 3.28 -1.39
CA LEU A 32 7.64 2.53 -1.61
C LEU A 32 7.79 1.10 -1.06
N VAL A 33 7.26 0.86 0.14
CA VAL A 33 7.32 -0.43 0.84
C VAL A 33 5.99 -1.18 0.70
N THR A 34 6.04 -2.49 0.55
CA THR A 34 4.87 -3.37 0.68
C THR A 34 5.19 -4.53 1.63
N ALA A 35 4.22 -4.99 2.41
CA ALA A 35 4.39 -6.14 3.29
C ALA A 35 3.05 -6.85 3.56
N ASN A 36 3.00 -8.16 3.35
CA ASN A 36 1.98 -9.00 3.98
C ASN A 36 2.36 -9.14 5.47
N VAL A 37 1.50 -8.63 6.34
CA VAL A 37 1.76 -8.48 7.78
C VAL A 37 0.88 -9.38 8.64
N GLY A 38 0.21 -10.37 8.04
CA GLY A 38 -0.74 -11.24 8.75
C GLY A 38 -0.12 -11.95 9.96
N SER A 39 1.12 -12.41 9.85
CA SER A 39 1.86 -13.04 10.94
C SER A 39 2.33 -12.08 12.04
N LEU A 40 2.52 -10.78 11.74
CA LEU A 40 2.94 -9.79 12.75
C LEU A 40 1.86 -9.61 13.83
N PHE A 41 0.59 -9.69 13.43
CA PHE A 41 -0.55 -9.55 14.33
C PHE A 41 -0.90 -10.86 15.09
N GLU A 42 -0.26 -11.98 14.71
CA GLU A 42 -0.38 -13.30 15.37
C GLU A 42 0.70 -13.52 16.45
N ASP A 43 1.89 -12.90 16.34
CA ASP A 43 2.95 -12.87 17.36
C ASP A 43 3.43 -11.42 17.63
N PRO A 44 2.59 -10.57 18.27
CA PRO A 44 2.86 -9.15 18.42
C PRO A 44 4.01 -8.85 19.39
N GLN A 45 4.26 -9.71 20.38
CA GLN A 45 5.31 -9.45 21.38
C GLN A 45 6.72 -9.52 20.81
N ARG A 46 6.91 -10.28 19.72
CA ARG A 46 8.22 -10.51 19.10
C ARG A 46 8.30 -10.04 17.66
N LEU A 47 7.37 -10.45 16.79
CA LEU A 47 7.47 -10.13 15.37
C LEU A 47 7.16 -8.67 15.08
N LEU A 48 6.16 -8.08 15.74
CA LEU A 48 5.79 -6.68 15.54
C LEU A 48 6.92 -5.72 15.94
N THR A 49 7.52 -5.95 17.11
CA THR A 49 8.65 -5.15 17.63
C THR A 49 9.84 -5.18 16.68
N ILE A 50 10.32 -6.38 16.31
CA ILE A 50 11.46 -6.55 15.39
C ILE A 50 11.16 -5.91 14.02
N TRP A 51 9.93 -6.09 13.51
CA TRP A 51 9.55 -5.52 12.23
C TRP A 51 9.49 -3.98 12.26
N LEU A 52 8.95 -3.39 13.34
CA LEU A 52 8.91 -1.94 13.52
C LEU A 52 10.33 -1.35 13.63
N GLU A 53 11.19 -1.94 14.47
CA GLU A 53 12.59 -1.50 14.64
C GLU A 53 13.35 -1.51 13.30
N GLU A 54 13.26 -2.62 12.54
CA GLU A 54 13.88 -2.72 11.22
C GLU A 54 13.26 -1.74 10.22
N PHE A 55 11.93 -1.61 10.17
CA PHE A 55 11.26 -0.68 9.26
C PHE A 55 11.68 0.77 9.53
N ILE A 56 11.66 1.22 10.79
CA ILE A 56 12.00 2.58 11.20
C ILE A 56 13.49 2.86 10.95
N SER A 57 14.37 1.91 11.30
CA SER A 57 15.81 1.98 11.01
C SER A 57 16.08 2.15 9.52
N ASN A 58 15.41 1.36 8.67
CA ASN A 58 15.53 1.44 7.22
C ASN A 58 14.95 2.76 6.66
N ALA A 59 13.77 3.19 7.10
CA ALA A 59 13.16 4.45 6.68
C ALA A 59 14.04 5.66 7.03
N THR A 60 14.57 5.69 8.25
CA THR A 60 15.49 6.74 8.73
C THR A 60 16.79 6.76 7.93
N ARG A 61 17.39 5.58 7.67
CA ARG A 61 18.61 5.45 6.86
C ARG A 61 18.40 5.86 5.40
N VAL A 62 17.25 5.54 4.81
CA VAL A 62 16.91 5.95 3.45
C VAL A 62 16.62 7.46 3.38
N ASN A 63 16.06 8.05 4.44
CA ASN A 63 15.64 9.45 4.53
C ASN A 63 14.88 9.94 3.27
N PRO A 64 13.75 9.30 2.91
CA PRO A 64 12.95 9.71 1.76
C PRO A 64 12.17 10.99 2.08
N LYS A 65 11.79 11.76 1.04
CA LYS A 65 10.88 12.90 1.19
C LYS A 65 9.42 12.45 1.26
N PHE A 66 9.07 11.36 0.58
CA PHE A 66 7.75 10.75 0.67
C PHE A 66 7.89 9.23 0.89
N LEU A 67 7.18 8.70 1.89
CA LEU A 67 7.13 7.28 2.20
C LEU A 67 5.71 6.77 1.97
N ALA A 68 5.58 5.65 1.24
CA ALA A 68 4.37 4.84 1.18
C ALA A 68 4.65 3.45 1.74
N LEU A 69 3.79 2.98 2.64
CA LEU A 69 3.79 1.63 3.20
C LEU A 69 2.42 0.99 2.92
N HIS A 70 2.43 -0.05 2.10
CA HIS A 70 1.27 -0.83 1.70
C HIS A 70 1.26 -2.17 2.44
N LEU A 71 0.19 -2.43 3.19
CA LEU A 71 0.04 -3.60 4.04
C LEU A 71 -1.07 -4.50 3.49
N GLN A 72 -0.82 -5.81 3.50
CA GLN A 72 -1.82 -6.84 3.26
C GLN A 72 -2.00 -7.71 4.51
N GLU A 73 -3.21 -8.25 4.72
CA GLU A 73 -3.55 -9.04 5.91
C GLU A 73 -3.42 -8.29 7.24
N VAL A 74 -3.76 -6.99 7.24
CA VAL A 74 -3.91 -6.20 8.48
C VAL A 74 -4.89 -6.91 9.42
N GLY A 75 -4.50 -7.11 10.67
CA GLY A 75 -5.27 -7.88 11.65
C GLY A 75 -5.10 -9.42 11.60
N GLY A 76 -4.26 -9.96 10.71
CA GLY A 76 -3.97 -11.40 10.68
C GLY A 76 -5.18 -12.27 10.31
N LYS A 77 -5.28 -13.49 10.87
CA LYS A 77 -6.43 -14.39 10.65
C LYS A 77 -7.49 -14.32 11.76
N THR A 78 -7.13 -13.88 12.97
CA THR A 78 -7.97 -13.90 14.18
C THR A 78 -8.41 -12.49 14.60
N TYR A 79 -9.18 -11.84 13.71
CA TYR A 79 -9.57 -10.43 13.77
C TYR A 79 -10.06 -9.90 15.11
N GLU A 80 -10.99 -10.62 15.76
CA GLU A 80 -11.63 -10.15 17.00
C GLU A 80 -10.62 -9.93 18.14
N ASN A 81 -9.49 -10.65 18.10
CA ASN A 81 -8.42 -10.57 19.11
C ASN A 81 -7.25 -9.66 18.69
N SER A 82 -7.19 -9.22 17.43
CA SER A 82 -6.02 -8.55 16.85
C SER A 82 -6.19 -7.06 16.61
N MET A 83 -7.41 -6.50 16.69
CA MET A 83 -7.64 -5.06 16.52
C MET A 83 -6.81 -4.22 17.50
N GLY A 84 -6.64 -4.66 18.75
CA GLY A 84 -5.75 -3.99 19.70
C GLY A 84 -4.29 -3.94 19.22
N ASN A 85 -3.81 -4.99 18.54
CA ASN A 85 -2.46 -5.05 17.98
C ASN A 85 -2.31 -4.12 16.76
N VAL A 86 -3.37 -3.92 15.97
CA VAL A 86 -3.38 -2.97 14.83
C VAL A 86 -3.31 -1.53 15.34
N GLN A 87 -4.11 -1.19 16.35
CA GLN A 87 -4.07 0.15 16.96
C GLN A 87 -2.73 0.44 17.63
N GLU A 88 -2.16 -0.54 18.34
CA GLU A 88 -0.84 -0.43 18.96
C GLU A 88 0.28 -0.28 17.91
N PHE A 89 0.21 -1.01 16.80
CA PHE A 89 1.11 -0.84 15.66
C PHE A 89 1.07 0.59 15.10
N ILE A 90 -0.15 1.14 14.87
CA ILE A 90 -0.32 2.51 14.38
C ILE A 90 0.25 3.51 15.40
N ARG A 91 0.00 3.31 16.70
CA ARG A 91 0.48 4.17 17.78
C ARG A 91 2.01 4.22 17.80
N CYS A 92 2.66 3.07 17.92
CA CYS A 92 4.12 2.95 17.95
C CYS A 92 4.77 3.52 16.68
N LEU A 93 4.21 3.21 15.50
CA LEU A 93 4.73 3.73 14.24
C LEU A 93 4.60 5.26 14.17
N CYS A 94 3.45 5.83 14.56
CA CYS A 94 3.26 7.28 14.58
C CYS A 94 4.19 7.97 15.60
N GLU A 95 4.41 7.39 16.78
CA GLU A 95 5.27 7.95 17.82
C GLU A 95 6.75 7.99 17.41
N GLU A 96 7.24 6.94 16.74
CA GLU A 96 8.61 6.92 16.23
C GLU A 96 8.79 7.84 15.03
N MET A 97 7.82 7.86 14.10
CA MET A 97 7.89 8.74 12.93
C MET A 97 7.70 10.22 13.30
N ALA A 98 7.02 10.55 14.40
CA ALA A 98 6.92 11.92 14.93
C ALA A 98 8.25 12.48 15.47
N LYS A 99 9.29 11.64 15.65
CA LYS A 99 10.66 12.07 16.00
C LYS A 99 11.49 12.49 14.76
N THR A 100 10.89 12.43 13.58
CA THR A 100 11.52 12.75 12.29
C THR A 100 10.94 14.02 11.67
N ASP A 101 11.40 14.39 10.47
CA ASP A 101 10.89 15.54 9.72
C ASP A 101 9.62 15.26 8.87
N PHE A 102 8.95 14.12 9.08
CA PHE A 102 7.64 13.83 8.51
C PHE A 102 6.53 14.61 9.25
N VAL A 103 5.84 15.51 8.53
CA VAL A 103 4.81 16.43 9.10
C VAL A 103 3.40 16.20 8.53
N HIS A 104 3.28 15.34 7.52
CA HIS A 104 2.01 14.87 6.98
C HIS A 104 1.92 13.37 7.18
N VAL A 105 0.87 12.89 7.83
CA VAL A 105 0.62 11.46 8.04
C VAL A 105 -0.79 11.13 7.55
N HIS A 106 -0.94 10.16 6.65
CA HIS A 106 -2.23 9.68 6.16
C HIS A 106 -2.27 8.15 6.27
N ILE A 107 -3.25 7.63 7.01
CA ILE A 107 -3.39 6.20 7.31
C ILE A 107 -4.81 5.75 6.97
N TYR A 108 -4.91 4.63 6.27
CA TYR A 108 -6.15 3.93 5.97
C TYR A 108 -5.98 2.47 6.37
N MET A 109 -6.73 1.99 7.36
CA MET A 109 -6.77 0.59 7.74
C MET A 109 -8.19 0.05 7.54
N ASP A 110 -8.31 -0.93 6.66
CA ASP A 110 -9.56 -1.64 6.43
C ASP A 110 -9.72 -2.73 7.51
N GLU A 111 -10.43 -2.40 8.59
CA GLU A 111 -10.63 -3.28 9.77
C GLU A 111 -12.09 -3.74 9.91
N ASP A 112 -12.99 -3.39 8.97
CA ASP A 112 -14.40 -3.79 8.99
C ASP A 112 -14.61 -5.27 8.57
N PHE A 113 -14.11 -6.19 9.40
CA PHE A 113 -14.24 -7.64 9.22
C PHE A 113 -15.70 -8.13 9.22
N LYS A 114 -16.65 -7.30 9.66
CA LYS A 114 -18.10 -7.60 9.64
C LYS A 114 -18.70 -7.40 8.24
N SER A 115 -18.12 -6.51 7.43
CA SER A 115 -18.57 -6.26 6.05
C SER A 115 -17.96 -7.25 5.07
N ALA A 116 -18.53 -8.46 5.02
CA ALA A 116 -18.04 -9.54 4.16
C ALA A 116 -17.98 -9.18 2.66
N GLU A 117 -18.78 -8.22 2.18
CA GLU A 117 -18.78 -7.79 0.78
C GLU A 117 -17.67 -6.77 0.45
N HIS A 118 -17.22 -5.99 1.43
CA HIS A 118 -16.28 -4.88 1.20
C HIS A 118 -14.89 -5.08 1.81
N PHE A 119 -14.76 -5.97 2.78
CA PHE A 119 -13.53 -6.19 3.55
C PHE A 119 -12.39 -6.81 2.71
N THR A 120 -11.22 -6.19 2.77
CA THR A 120 -9.98 -6.59 2.07
C THR A 120 -8.78 -6.75 3.01
N ALA A 121 -8.85 -6.30 4.27
CA ALA A 121 -7.73 -6.30 5.22
C ALA A 121 -6.46 -5.61 4.67
N LEU A 122 -6.66 -4.56 3.88
CA LEU A 122 -5.60 -3.71 3.32
C LEU A 122 -5.31 -2.52 4.24
N GLY A 123 -4.03 -2.21 4.39
CA GLY A 123 -3.56 -0.99 5.07
C GLY A 123 -2.74 -0.13 4.13
N ASN A 124 -2.94 1.18 4.14
CA ASN A 124 -2.15 2.15 3.40
C ASN A 124 -1.70 3.25 4.35
N ILE A 125 -0.39 3.43 4.52
CA ILE A 125 0.23 4.45 5.36
C ILE A 125 1.13 5.33 4.49
N TYR A 126 1.02 6.65 4.64
CA TYR A 126 1.82 7.63 3.90
C TYR A 126 2.42 8.67 4.84
N PHE A 127 3.69 9.02 4.62
CA PHE A 127 4.39 10.09 5.32
C PHE A 127 4.99 11.10 4.33
N GLY A 128 4.72 12.39 4.55
CA GLY A 128 5.26 13.51 3.77
C GLY A 128 6.19 14.39 4.60
N HIS A 129 7.43 14.56 4.13
CA HIS A 129 8.49 15.34 4.78
C HIS A 129 8.20 16.84 4.65
N LYS A 130 8.60 17.63 5.67
CA LYS A 130 8.42 19.10 5.73
C LYS A 130 9.00 19.91 4.57
N ASP A 131 9.79 19.28 3.69
CA ASP A 131 10.51 19.91 2.58
C ASP A 131 9.82 19.66 1.22
N ILE A 132 8.73 18.89 1.17
CA ILE A 132 7.93 18.78 -0.06
C ILE A 132 7.23 20.13 -0.27
N CYS A 133 7.49 20.79 -1.39
CA CYS A 133 6.93 22.11 -1.71
C CYS A 133 5.45 22.04 -2.07
N LEU A 134 5.02 20.97 -2.74
CA LEU A 134 3.63 20.72 -3.11
C LEU A 134 3.27 19.26 -2.84
N LEU A 135 2.38 19.03 -1.88
CA LEU A 135 1.81 17.73 -1.56
C LEU A 135 0.28 17.84 -1.51
N ARG A 136 -0.41 17.17 -2.45
CA ARG A 136 -1.87 17.09 -2.48
C ARG A 136 -2.33 15.65 -2.63
N ILE A 137 -3.54 15.36 -2.15
CA ILE A 137 -4.19 14.06 -2.33
C ILE A 137 -5.47 14.25 -3.16
N TRP A 138 -5.74 13.31 -4.06
CA TRP A 138 -6.91 13.36 -4.92
C TRP A 138 -8.16 12.93 -4.18
N ASN A 139 -9.23 13.68 -4.36
CA ASN A 139 -10.55 13.39 -3.86
C ASN A 139 -11.37 12.71 -4.96
N PHE A 140 -11.65 11.42 -4.78
CA PHE A 140 -12.34 10.57 -5.75
C PHE A 140 -13.84 10.87 -5.86
N LEU A 141 -14.41 11.60 -4.90
CA LEU A 141 -15.82 11.99 -4.91
C LEU A 141 -16.03 13.34 -5.61
N THR A 142 -15.17 14.33 -5.36
CA THR A 142 -15.26 15.65 -6.01
C THR A 142 -14.54 15.70 -7.37
N HIS A 143 -13.68 14.72 -7.66
CA HIS A 143 -12.79 14.71 -8.83
C HIS A 143 -11.85 15.94 -8.89
N ASP A 144 -11.28 16.29 -7.75
CA ASP A 144 -10.30 17.39 -7.62
C ASP A 144 -9.22 17.06 -6.57
N TRP A 145 -8.18 17.89 -6.48
CA TRP A 145 -7.17 17.83 -5.44
C TRP A 145 -7.66 18.49 -4.14
N ASP A 146 -7.49 17.82 -3.00
CA ASP A 146 -7.60 18.49 -1.70
C ASP A 146 -6.50 19.57 -1.61
N GLU A 147 -6.86 20.84 -1.78
CA GLU A 147 -5.90 21.97 -1.89
C GLU A 147 -4.98 22.14 -0.66
N LYS A 148 -5.40 21.61 0.48
CA LYS A 148 -4.62 21.61 1.73
C LYS A 148 -4.67 20.24 2.38
N LEU A 149 -3.54 19.53 2.34
CA LEU A 149 -3.22 18.60 3.41
C LEU A 149 -2.96 19.41 4.67
N ASP A 150 -3.87 19.32 5.64
CA ASP A 150 -3.63 19.87 6.98
C ASP A 150 -2.35 19.26 7.56
N LYS A 151 -1.59 20.06 8.33
CA LYS A 151 -0.46 19.54 9.11
C LYS A 151 -1.02 18.73 10.27
N GLY A 152 -0.70 17.44 10.31
CA GLY A 152 -1.21 16.50 11.30
C GLY A 152 -1.53 15.12 10.74
N ASN A 153 -2.12 14.29 11.60
CA ASN A 153 -2.38 12.89 11.31
C ASN A 153 -3.85 12.71 10.87
N ARG A 154 -4.08 12.30 9.62
CA ARG A 154 -5.39 11.80 9.15
C ARG A 154 -5.37 10.28 9.24
N ILE A 155 -6.00 9.72 10.27
CA ILE A 155 -6.05 8.28 10.53
C ILE A 155 -7.48 7.79 10.34
N TYR A 156 -7.69 6.90 9.37
CA TYR A 156 -8.95 6.23 9.09
C TYR A 156 -8.78 4.73 9.39
N SER A 157 -9.64 4.21 10.27
CA SER A 157 -9.56 2.85 10.82
C SER A 157 -10.99 2.34 11.05
N GLY A 158 -11.20 1.02 10.96
CA GLY A 158 -12.54 0.41 10.99
C GLY A 158 -13.18 0.36 9.60
N ASN A 159 -14.43 0.85 9.49
CA ASN A 159 -15.08 1.02 8.18
C ASN A 159 -14.58 2.29 7.50
N ILE A 160 -13.91 2.12 6.37
CA ILE A 160 -13.32 3.22 5.59
C ILE A 160 -14.05 3.48 4.27
N GLU A 161 -15.18 2.82 3.95
CA GLU A 161 -15.82 2.88 2.62
C GLU A 161 -15.98 4.32 2.12
N ASN A 162 -16.61 5.16 2.94
CA ASN A 162 -16.98 6.54 2.60
C ASN A 162 -15.82 7.56 2.63
N VAL A 163 -14.58 7.15 2.93
CA VAL A 163 -13.42 8.08 2.91
C VAL A 163 -13.07 8.43 1.46
N PRO A 164 -13.19 9.70 1.03
CA PRO A 164 -13.19 10.06 -0.39
C PRO A 164 -11.80 10.16 -1.01
N THR A 165 -10.73 10.20 -0.22
CA THR A 165 -9.34 10.35 -0.70
C THR A 165 -8.67 9.02 -1.09
N LYS A 166 -9.47 7.96 -1.24
CA LYS A 166 -9.04 6.61 -1.66
C LYS A 166 -10.15 5.87 -2.40
N GLU A 167 -9.78 5.13 -3.43
CA GLU A 167 -10.63 4.10 -4.04
C GLU A 167 -10.29 2.73 -3.43
N LYS A 168 -11.29 1.95 -3.01
CA LYS A 168 -11.10 0.56 -2.57
C LYS A 168 -12.11 -0.33 -3.28
N ALA A 169 -11.71 -1.54 -3.66
CA ALA A 169 -12.63 -2.55 -4.15
C ALA A 169 -12.13 -3.97 -3.80
N LYS A 170 -13.04 -4.81 -3.33
CA LYS A 170 -12.84 -6.26 -3.24
C LYS A 170 -13.00 -6.90 -4.63
N PHE A 171 -12.24 -7.96 -4.93
CA PHE A 171 -12.41 -8.66 -6.21
C PHE A 171 -13.73 -9.44 -6.23
N PRO A 172 -14.46 -9.46 -7.37
CA PRO A 172 -15.71 -10.21 -7.48
C PRO A 172 -15.54 -11.70 -7.19
N GLN A 173 -16.52 -12.30 -6.51
CA GLN A 173 -16.49 -13.73 -6.15
C GLN A 173 -16.26 -14.67 -7.36
N HIS A 174 -16.79 -14.31 -8.53
CA HIS A 174 -16.62 -15.08 -9.77
C HIS A 174 -15.19 -15.05 -10.35
N PHE A 175 -14.26 -14.25 -9.79
CA PHE A 175 -12.84 -14.32 -10.15
C PHE A 175 -12.16 -15.56 -9.54
N PHE A 176 -12.65 -16.02 -8.38
CA PHE A 176 -12.14 -17.24 -7.73
C PHE A 176 -13.27 -18.01 -7.02
N PRO A 177 -14.16 -18.69 -7.78
CA PRO A 177 -15.40 -19.27 -7.26
C PRO A 177 -15.21 -20.28 -6.12
N GLU A 178 -14.07 -20.98 -6.10
CA GLU A 178 -13.74 -22.01 -5.11
C GLU A 178 -13.52 -21.45 -3.70
N CYS A 179 -13.08 -20.18 -3.58
CA CYS A 179 -12.83 -19.53 -2.30
C CYS A 179 -14.08 -18.78 -1.82
N LYS A 180 -14.94 -19.45 -1.05
CA LYS A 180 -16.21 -18.89 -0.53
C LYS A 180 -16.07 -17.57 0.25
N TRP A 181 -14.90 -17.32 0.85
CA TRP A 181 -14.60 -16.12 1.62
C TRP A 181 -13.18 -15.64 1.31
N SER A 182 -13.05 -14.66 0.41
CA SER A 182 -11.75 -14.06 0.08
C SER A 182 -11.55 -12.71 0.76
N ARG A 183 -10.27 -12.37 1.01
CA ARG A 183 -9.77 -11.08 1.52
C ARG A 183 -8.96 -10.34 0.44
N LYS A 184 -9.35 -10.49 -0.84
CA LYS A 184 -8.54 -10.09 -2.00
C LYS A 184 -9.20 -8.90 -2.72
N GLY A 185 -8.41 -7.92 -3.11
CA GLY A 185 -8.90 -6.65 -3.66
C GLY A 185 -7.76 -5.67 -3.93
N PHE A 186 -8.09 -4.39 -4.03
CA PHE A 186 -7.09 -3.32 -4.07
C PHE A 186 -7.57 -2.06 -3.33
N MET A 187 -6.61 -1.23 -2.90
CA MET A 187 -6.82 0.12 -2.39
C MET A 187 -5.84 1.08 -3.08
N ARG A 188 -6.39 2.09 -3.74
CA ARG A 188 -5.66 3.13 -4.47
C ARG A 188 -5.80 4.48 -3.78
N THR A 189 -4.69 5.21 -3.69
CA THR A 189 -4.68 6.66 -3.47
C THR A 189 -3.98 7.33 -4.63
N ARG A 190 -4.32 8.58 -4.91
CA ARG A 190 -3.58 9.41 -5.86
C ARG A 190 -3.00 10.62 -5.16
N TRP A 191 -1.73 10.87 -5.40
CA TRP A 191 -0.95 11.95 -4.82
C TRP A 191 -0.40 12.83 -5.92
N GLU A 192 -0.28 14.13 -5.65
CA GLU A 192 0.61 15.01 -6.38
C GLU A 192 1.78 15.36 -5.46
N ILE A 193 2.99 15.11 -5.95
CA ILE A 193 4.23 15.31 -5.22
C ILE A 193 5.12 16.20 -6.09
N ASN A 194 5.35 17.45 -5.67
CA ASN A 194 6.12 18.46 -6.39
C ASN A 194 5.72 18.59 -7.87
N GLY A 195 4.42 18.56 -8.15
CA GLY A 195 3.84 18.68 -9.50
C GLY A 195 3.77 17.37 -10.30
N THR A 196 4.25 16.25 -9.75
CA THR A 196 4.11 14.91 -10.36
C THR A 196 2.91 14.17 -9.77
N ALA A 197 1.95 13.80 -10.61
CA ALA A 197 0.80 12.98 -10.21
C ALA A 197 1.13 11.47 -10.24
N VAL A 198 0.83 10.78 -9.14
CA VAL A 198 1.18 9.37 -8.90
C VAL A 198 -0.03 8.61 -8.36
N ASP A 199 -0.40 7.51 -9.01
CA ASP A 199 -1.35 6.52 -8.50
C ASP A 199 -0.60 5.43 -7.73
N LEU A 200 -0.86 5.32 -6.43
CA LEU A 200 -0.29 4.30 -5.55
C LEU A 200 -1.36 3.24 -5.25
N VAL A 201 -1.13 2.01 -5.72
CA VAL A 201 -2.10 0.91 -5.67
C VAL A 201 -1.53 -0.26 -4.86
N ASN A 202 -2.06 -0.40 -3.65
CA ASN A 202 -1.94 -1.61 -2.86
C ASN A 202 -2.92 -2.64 -3.42
N ILE A 203 -2.43 -3.72 -4.02
CA ILE A 203 -3.26 -4.86 -4.45
C ILE A 203 -3.03 -6.02 -3.47
N HIS A 204 -4.00 -6.91 -3.36
CA HIS A 204 -3.84 -8.17 -2.63
C HIS A 204 -4.39 -9.31 -3.50
N LEU A 205 -3.49 -10.03 -4.14
CA LEU A 205 -3.82 -11.06 -5.14
C LEU A 205 -4.11 -12.43 -4.51
N PHE A 206 -4.76 -13.30 -5.29
CA PHE A 206 -4.96 -14.70 -4.91
C PHE A 206 -3.62 -15.44 -4.96
N HIS A 207 -3.19 -15.97 -3.82
CA HIS A 207 -2.00 -16.82 -3.68
C HIS A 207 -2.35 -18.29 -3.91
N ASP A 208 -1.34 -19.09 -4.23
CA ASP A 208 -1.47 -20.53 -4.38
C ASP A 208 -1.58 -21.19 -3.00
N ALA A 209 -2.38 -22.26 -2.88
CA ALA A 209 -2.41 -23.06 -1.65
C ALA A 209 -1.10 -23.85 -1.44
N SER A 210 -0.34 -24.05 -2.53
CA SER A 210 0.91 -24.80 -2.60
C SER A 210 1.54 -24.59 -3.98
N ASN A 211 2.78 -24.10 -4.03
CA ASN A 211 3.51 -23.88 -5.29
C ASN A 211 3.70 -25.21 -6.05
N LEU A 212 3.77 -26.34 -5.34
CA LEU A 212 3.84 -27.68 -5.94
C LEU A 212 2.54 -28.10 -6.63
N ASP A 213 1.38 -27.63 -6.14
CA ASP A 213 0.09 -27.85 -6.79
C ASP A 213 -0.09 -26.93 -8.00
N ALA A 214 0.42 -25.69 -7.93
CA ALA A 214 0.45 -24.77 -9.07
C ALA A 214 1.29 -25.29 -10.26
N CYS A 215 2.29 -26.15 -10.01
CA CYS A 215 3.07 -26.81 -11.06
C CYS A 215 2.37 -28.00 -11.74
N LYS A 216 1.22 -28.48 -11.24
CA LYS A 216 0.53 -29.67 -11.80
C LYS A 216 -0.20 -29.37 -13.12
N ASP A 217 -0.75 -28.16 -13.25
CA ASP A 217 -1.48 -27.71 -14.45
C ASP A 217 -0.82 -26.45 -15.03
N PHE A 218 -0.53 -26.45 -16.34
CA PHE A 218 0.11 -25.31 -17.01
C PHE A 218 -0.81 -24.60 -18.03
N PRO A 219 -0.99 -23.26 -17.93
CA PRO A 219 -0.71 -22.41 -16.77
C PRO A 219 -1.77 -22.63 -15.67
N SER A 220 -1.36 -22.51 -14.41
CA SER A 220 -2.20 -22.80 -13.24
C SER A 220 -3.49 -21.98 -13.23
N VAL A 221 -4.54 -22.51 -12.60
CA VAL A 221 -5.81 -21.81 -12.41
C VAL A 221 -5.60 -20.47 -11.71
N TYR A 222 -4.71 -20.45 -10.71
CA TYR A 222 -4.33 -19.26 -9.97
C TYR A 222 -3.61 -18.22 -10.82
N CYS A 223 -2.70 -18.58 -11.73
CA CYS A 223 -2.09 -17.63 -12.67
C CYS A 223 -3.13 -16.91 -13.54
N LYS A 224 -4.16 -17.63 -13.99
CA LYS A 224 -5.29 -17.05 -14.75
C LYS A 224 -6.10 -16.09 -13.87
N THR A 225 -6.30 -16.41 -12.59
CA THR A 225 -6.98 -15.57 -11.59
C THR A 225 -6.16 -14.34 -11.21
N ARG A 226 -4.85 -14.47 -10.90
CA ARG A 226 -3.92 -13.34 -10.65
C ARG A 226 -3.94 -12.36 -11.82
N ARG A 227 -3.82 -12.86 -13.07
CA ARG A 227 -3.91 -12.04 -14.29
C ARG A 227 -5.26 -11.33 -14.42
N ARG A 228 -6.39 -12.01 -14.16
CA ARG A 228 -7.74 -11.41 -14.25
C ARG A 228 -7.93 -10.29 -13.24
N ALA A 229 -7.51 -10.51 -11.99
CA ALA A 229 -7.55 -9.51 -10.93
C ALA A 229 -6.67 -8.28 -11.25
N LEU A 230 -5.43 -8.50 -11.70
CA LEU A 230 -4.52 -7.43 -12.11
C LEU A 230 -5.07 -6.60 -13.28
N VAL A 231 -5.56 -7.26 -14.35
CA VAL A 231 -6.16 -6.57 -15.50
C VAL A 231 -7.38 -5.76 -15.07
N HIS A 232 -8.24 -6.32 -14.22
CA HIS A 232 -9.40 -5.60 -13.67
C HIS A 232 -8.98 -4.33 -12.90
N THR A 233 -7.95 -4.41 -12.06
CA THR A 233 -7.40 -3.24 -11.36
C THR A 233 -6.85 -2.22 -12.35
N ILE A 234 -6.02 -2.63 -13.33
CA ILE A 234 -5.44 -1.72 -14.35
C ILE A 234 -6.53 -1.03 -15.16
N GLU A 235 -7.55 -1.76 -15.64
CA GLU A 235 -8.68 -1.18 -16.37
C GLU A 235 -9.46 -0.18 -15.53
N ARG A 236 -9.65 -0.46 -14.24
CA ARG A 236 -10.41 0.41 -13.33
C ARG A 236 -9.66 1.72 -13.03
N VAL A 237 -8.34 1.64 -12.83
CA VAL A 237 -7.47 2.82 -12.70
C VAL A 237 -7.41 3.60 -14.02
N GLY A 238 -7.20 2.91 -15.14
CA GLY A 238 -7.07 3.51 -16.47
C GLY A 238 -8.32 4.28 -16.92
N LYS A 239 -9.53 3.79 -16.61
CA LYS A 239 -10.80 4.49 -16.90
C LYS A 239 -10.93 5.87 -16.22
N GLN A 240 -10.13 6.14 -15.17
CA GLN A 240 -10.11 7.40 -14.44
C GLN A 240 -8.85 8.25 -14.76
N ASN A 241 -8.05 7.85 -15.76
CA ASN A 241 -6.82 8.52 -16.19
C ASN A 241 -7.02 9.34 -17.48
N THR A 242 -8.10 10.13 -17.55
CA THR A 242 -8.33 11.10 -18.63
C THR A 242 -7.45 12.34 -18.53
N LEU A 243 -6.73 12.53 -17.42
CA LEU A 243 -5.82 13.66 -17.15
C LEU A 243 -4.36 13.17 -17.02
N SER A 244 -3.61 13.36 -18.10
CA SER A 244 -2.13 13.28 -18.20
C SER A 244 -1.43 12.00 -17.69
N ARG A 245 -0.09 11.96 -17.78
CA ARG A 245 0.76 10.78 -17.52
C ARG A 245 0.91 10.54 -16.00
N ASN A 246 -0.08 9.91 -15.38
CA ASN A 246 0.05 9.43 -13.99
C ASN A 246 1.02 8.24 -13.93
N THR A 247 2.03 8.31 -13.05
CA THR A 247 2.87 7.14 -12.76
C THR A 247 2.10 6.17 -11.87
N LEU A 248 1.93 4.92 -12.33
CA LEU A 248 1.17 3.89 -11.64
C LEU A 248 2.11 2.89 -10.97
N PHE A 249 2.07 2.82 -9.63
CA PHE A 249 2.76 1.79 -8.86
C PHE A 249 1.77 0.77 -8.31
N ILE A 250 1.84 -0.46 -8.81
CA ILE A 250 1.11 -1.63 -8.31
C ILE A 250 2.10 -2.54 -7.57
N LYS A 251 1.78 -2.96 -6.33
CA LYS A 251 2.61 -3.89 -5.54
C LYS A 251 1.76 -4.95 -4.82
N ASP A 252 2.41 -6.09 -4.58
CA ASP A 252 1.88 -7.45 -4.38
C ASP A 252 1.67 -8.23 -5.69
N PHE A 253 2.75 -8.91 -6.08
CA PHE A 253 2.73 -10.07 -6.95
C PHE A 253 3.14 -11.28 -6.10
N ASN A 254 2.23 -11.80 -5.25
CA ASN A 254 2.38 -13.13 -4.66
C ASN A 254 2.84 -14.09 -5.76
N GLU A 255 4.02 -14.69 -5.56
CA GLU A 255 4.75 -15.52 -6.53
C GLU A 255 3.84 -16.58 -7.17
#